data_AF-A0A5B7BV48-F1
#
_entry.id   AF-A0A5B7BV48-F1
#
_cell.length_a   1.000
_cell.length_b   1.000
_cell.length_c   1.000
_cell.angle_alpha   90.00
_cell.angle_beta   90.00
_cell.angle_gamma   90.00
#
_symmetry.space_group_name_H-M   'P 1'
#
loop_
_entity.id
_entity.type
_entity.pdbx_description
1 polymer ?
#
loop_
_entity_poly.entity_id
_entity_poly.type
_entity_poly.pdbx_seq_one_letter_code
_entity_poly.pdbx_strand_id
1 'polypeptide(L)'
;MDSLRWSPCASGNFSIQSTWDSCRVRKEKVEWGQLVNFPHSIPRYSFVLWMAIREQLSTKDRLLRYGGISDGRCLFCNQAVETHSHLFFQCSFTSSLWRHLITDCGMNWLMGDW
;
A
#
# COMPACT_ATOMS: atom_id res chain seq x y z
N MET A 1 -46.57 -14.60 -16.06
CA MET A 1 -45.80 -14.52 -14.80
C MET A 1 -44.60 -13.64 -15.07
N ASP A 2 -44.55 -12.46 -14.45
CA ASP A 2 -43.36 -11.61 -14.53
C ASP A 2 -42.24 -12.23 -13.69
N SER A 3 -41.03 -12.26 -14.25
CA SER A 3 -39.83 -12.74 -13.55
C SER A 3 -38.74 -11.68 -13.67
N LEU A 4 -38.13 -11.34 -12.53
CA LEU A 4 -36.98 -10.44 -12.49
C LEU A 4 -35.76 -11.16 -13.05
N ARG A 5 -35.10 -10.55 -14.05
CA ARG A 5 -33.85 -11.04 -14.64
C ARG A 5 -32.72 -10.04 -14.41
N TRP A 6 -31.56 -10.55 -14.03
CA TRP A 6 -30.35 -9.77 -13.87
C TRP A 6 -29.66 -9.56 -15.23
N SER A 7 -29.81 -8.38 -15.82
CA SER A 7 -29.32 -8.05 -17.16
C SER A 7 -27.80 -8.23 -17.36
N PRO A 8 -26.94 -7.93 -16.36
CA PRO A 8 -25.49 -8.10 -16.52
C PRO A 8 -24.96 -9.53 -16.58
N CYS A 9 -25.79 -10.54 -16.31
CA CYS A 9 -25.41 -11.94 -16.49
C CYS A 9 -26.25 -12.58 -17.60
N ALA A 10 -25.61 -13.19 -18.59
CA ALA A 10 -26.30 -13.87 -19.69
C ALA A 10 -27.26 -14.98 -19.22
N SER A 11 -26.99 -15.59 -18.06
CA SER A 11 -27.90 -16.58 -17.46
C SER A 11 -29.18 -15.97 -16.88
N GLY A 12 -29.25 -14.64 -16.75
CA GLY A 12 -30.32 -13.93 -16.06
C GLY A 12 -30.29 -14.05 -14.54
N ASN A 13 -29.36 -14.83 -13.98
CA ASN A 13 -29.20 -15.03 -12.55
C ASN A 13 -28.32 -13.95 -11.94
N PHE A 14 -28.72 -13.51 -10.74
CA PHE A 14 -27.92 -12.59 -9.95
C PHE A 14 -26.64 -13.27 -9.45
N SER A 15 -25.52 -12.52 -9.45
CA SER A 15 -24.32 -12.90 -8.72
C SER A 15 -23.59 -11.67 -8.21
N ILE A 16 -22.92 -11.82 -7.07
CA ILE A 16 -22.07 -10.75 -6.51
C ILE A 16 -20.97 -10.37 -7.51
N GLN A 17 -20.41 -11.35 -8.23
CA GLN A 17 -19.39 -11.12 -9.25
C GLN A 17 -19.91 -10.24 -10.39
N SER A 18 -21.05 -10.56 -10.98
CA SER A 18 -21.62 -9.76 -12.09
C SER A 18 -22.07 -8.38 -11.65
N THR A 19 -22.55 -8.26 -10.40
CA THR A 19 -22.84 -6.96 -9.77
C THR A 19 -21.59 -6.12 -9.59
N TRP A 20 -20.54 -6.71 -9.02
CA TRP A 20 -19.26 -6.04 -8.85
C TRP A 20 -18.65 -5.61 -10.19
N ASP A 21 -18.72 -6.48 -11.20
CA ASP A 21 -18.25 -6.19 -12.56
C ASP A 21 -19.02 -5.05 -13.23
N SER A 22 -20.32 -4.92 -12.94
CA SER A 22 -21.15 -3.85 -13.50
C SER A 22 -20.91 -2.51 -12.83
N CYS A 23 -20.66 -2.51 -11.52
CA CYS A 23 -20.46 -1.28 -10.75
C CYS A 23 -19.02 -0.77 -10.78
N ARG A 24 -18.03 -1.63 -11.02
CA ARG A 24 -16.62 -1.24 -10.98
C ARG A 24 -16.16 -0.56 -12.25
N VAL A 25 -15.34 0.48 -12.09
CA VAL A 25 -14.54 1.02 -13.19
C VAL A 25 -13.24 0.22 -13.26
N ARG A 26 -13.03 -0.53 -14.35
CA ARG A 26 -11.76 -1.24 -14.58
C ARG A 26 -10.67 -0.21 -14.90
N LYS A 27 -9.61 -0.20 -14.09
CA LYS A 27 -8.38 0.56 -14.35
C LYS A 27 -7.31 -0.35 -14.93
N GLU A 28 -6.32 0.26 -15.55
CA GLU A 28 -5.11 -0.45 -15.99
C GLU A 28 -4.40 -1.09 -14.80
N LYS A 29 -3.71 -2.20 -15.08
CA LYS A 29 -2.87 -2.83 -14.07
C LYS A 29 -1.68 -1.93 -13.79
N VAL A 30 -1.43 -1.68 -12.51
CA VAL A 30 -0.26 -0.93 -12.06
C VAL A 30 0.92 -1.88 -11.85
N GLU A 31 2.12 -1.45 -12.27
CA GLU A 31 3.35 -2.26 -12.20
C GLU A 31 3.65 -2.72 -10.77
N TRP A 32 3.47 -1.86 -9.78
CA TRP A 32 3.68 -2.18 -8.37
C TRP A 32 2.65 -3.17 -7.79
N GLY A 33 1.56 -3.46 -8.50
CA GLY A 33 0.49 -4.33 -8.00
C GLY A 33 0.96 -5.75 -7.69
N GLN A 34 1.95 -6.24 -8.44
CA GLN A 34 2.56 -7.56 -8.20
C GLN A 34 3.43 -7.58 -6.94
N LEU A 35 3.99 -6.44 -6.52
CA LEU A 35 4.74 -6.32 -5.27
C LEU A 35 3.82 -6.46 -4.05
N VAL A 36 2.60 -5.92 -4.17
CA VAL A 36 1.61 -5.98 -3.09
C VAL A 36 0.97 -7.37 -2.99
N ASN A 37 0.62 -7.98 -4.13
CA ASN A 37 -0.17 -9.20 -4.15
C ASN A 37 0.44 -10.27 -5.06
N PHE A 38 1.34 -11.06 -4.49
CA PHE A 38 1.96 -12.24 -5.11
C PHE A 38 1.51 -13.54 -4.41
N PRO A 39 1.66 -14.73 -5.03
CA PRO A 39 1.09 -16.00 -4.54
C PRO A 39 1.45 -16.40 -3.10
N HIS A 40 2.58 -15.92 -2.58
CA HIS A 40 3.06 -16.19 -1.22
C HIS A 40 3.07 -14.95 -0.33
N SER A 41 2.35 -13.91 -0.73
CA SER A 41 2.24 -12.69 0.06
C SER A 41 1.40 -12.94 1.32
N ILE A 42 1.88 -12.42 2.45
CA ILE A 42 1.15 -12.49 3.71
C ILE A 42 0.17 -11.30 3.72
N PRO A 43 -1.15 -11.52 3.80
CA PRO A 43 -2.15 -10.47 3.62
C PRO A 43 -1.95 -9.23 4.51
N ARG A 44 -1.48 -9.44 5.75
CA ARG A 44 -1.16 -8.35 6.68
C ARG A 44 -0.06 -7.44 6.13
N TYR A 45 1.00 -8.00 5.57
CA TYR A 45 2.12 -7.22 5.03
C TYR A 45 1.75 -6.59 3.68
N SER A 46 1.00 -7.29 2.84
CA SER A 46 0.43 -6.74 1.62
C SER A 46 -0.43 -5.51 1.89
N PHE A 47 -1.29 -5.57 2.91
CA PHE A 47 -2.12 -4.43 3.29
C PHE A 47 -1.28 -3.24 3.77
N VAL A 48 -0.26 -3.48 4.60
CA VAL A 48 0.65 -2.41 5.06
C VAL A 48 1.42 -1.80 3.89
N LEU A 49 1.96 -2.63 2.98
CA LEU A 49 2.69 -2.15 1.79
C LEU A 49 1.78 -1.35 0.86
N TRP A 50 0.55 -1.82 0.62
CA TRP A 50 -0.45 -1.10 -0.16
C TRP A 50 -0.78 0.27 0.44
N MET A 51 -0.95 0.32 1.76
CA MET A 51 -1.11 1.58 2.49
C MET A 51 0.13 2.46 2.40
N ALA A 52 1.32 1.88 2.36
CA ALA A 52 2.58 2.61 2.22
C ALA A 52 2.69 3.29 0.85
N ILE A 53 2.48 2.53 -0.23
CA ILE A 53 2.51 3.01 -1.63
C ILE A 53 1.50 4.12 -1.86
N ARG A 54 0.32 4.06 -1.22
CA ARG A 54 -0.70 5.11 -1.34
C ARG A 54 -0.42 6.34 -0.49
N GLU A 55 0.70 6.35 0.25
CA GLU A 55 0.96 7.29 1.33
C GLU A 55 -0.25 7.39 2.25
N GLN A 56 -0.71 6.29 2.83
CA GLN A 56 -1.89 6.24 3.70
C GLN A 56 -1.57 5.72 5.11
N LEU A 57 -0.34 5.30 5.39
CA LEU A 57 0.07 5.00 6.77
C LEU A 57 0.00 6.25 7.65
N SER A 58 -0.34 6.03 8.93
CA SER A 58 -0.38 7.06 9.97
C SER A 58 1.02 7.36 10.49
N THR A 59 1.78 8.13 9.73
CA THR A 59 3.09 8.67 10.14
C THR A 59 2.93 9.83 11.14
N LYS A 60 3.94 10.09 11.97
CA LYS A 60 3.82 11.13 12.99
C LYS A 60 3.61 12.54 12.44
N ASP A 61 4.06 12.86 11.23
CA ASP A 61 3.75 14.15 10.60
C ASP A 61 2.22 14.36 10.45
N ARG A 62 1.46 13.30 10.18
CA ARG A 62 -0.01 13.34 10.10
C ARG A 62 -0.63 13.48 11.47
N LEU A 63 -0.13 12.70 12.44
CA LEU A 63 -0.63 12.76 13.82
C LEU A 63 -0.41 14.15 14.44
N LEU A 64 0.72 14.80 14.14
CA LEU A 64 0.99 16.18 14.53
C LEU A 64 -0.04 17.15 13.94
N ARG A 65 -0.36 17.03 12.65
CA ARG A 65 -1.35 17.89 11.98
C ARG A 65 -2.74 17.80 12.61
N TYR A 66 -3.10 16.62 13.11
CA TYR A 66 -4.38 16.40 13.80
C TYR A 66 -4.33 16.70 15.31
N GLY A 67 -3.19 17.13 15.85
CA GLY A 67 -3.03 17.47 17.27
C GLY A 67 -3.01 16.26 18.21
N GLY A 68 -2.76 15.04 17.69
CA GLY A 68 -2.77 13.81 18.49
C GLY A 68 -1.49 13.54 19.29
N ILE A 69 -0.39 14.22 18.96
CA ILE A 69 0.93 14.06 19.60
C ILE A 69 1.67 15.41 19.66
N SER A 70 2.67 15.50 20.53
CA SER A 70 3.54 16.68 20.66
C SER A 70 4.93 16.51 20.04
N ASP A 71 5.40 15.27 19.83
CA ASP A 71 6.72 14.97 19.26
C ASP A 71 6.61 14.16 17.96
N GLY A 72 6.95 14.83 16.85
CA GLY A 72 6.92 14.24 15.51
C GLY A 72 8.18 13.49 15.10
N ARG A 73 9.21 13.42 15.95
CA ARG A 73 10.49 12.81 15.56
C ARG A 73 10.32 11.32 15.26
N CYS A 74 10.99 10.87 14.20
CA CYS A 74 11.05 9.47 13.81
C CYS A 74 11.56 8.61 14.97
N LEU A 75 10.81 7.55 15.30
CA LEU A 75 11.15 6.67 16.42
C LEU A 75 12.47 5.92 16.23
N PHE A 76 12.90 5.72 14.98
CA PHE A 76 14.08 4.94 14.68
C PHE A 76 15.39 5.73 14.77
N CYS A 77 15.43 6.95 14.21
CA CYS A 77 16.65 7.76 14.20
C CYS A 77 16.63 8.91 15.22
N ASN A 78 15.44 9.36 15.62
CA ASN A 78 15.22 10.54 16.46
C ASN A 78 15.87 11.84 15.93
N GLN A 79 16.21 11.91 14.63
CA GLN A 79 16.91 13.07 14.02
C GLN A 79 16.00 14.00 13.22
N ALA A 80 14.91 13.50 12.64
CA ALA A 80 14.00 14.25 11.78
C ALA A 80 12.54 13.87 12.03
N VAL A 81 11.61 14.64 11.47
CA VAL A 81 10.16 14.34 11.54
C VAL A 81 9.87 13.06 10.76
N GLU A 82 9.03 12.20 11.33
CA GLU A 82 8.57 10.98 10.67
C GLU A 82 7.56 11.30 9.57
N THR A 83 8.03 11.31 8.33
CA THR A 83 7.21 11.32 7.12
C THR A 83 7.29 9.95 6.44
N HIS A 84 6.43 9.69 5.45
CA HIS A 84 6.51 8.47 4.62
C HIS A 84 7.88 8.32 3.97
N SER A 85 8.39 9.34 3.28
CA SER A 85 9.71 9.29 2.63
C SER A 85 10.85 9.15 3.65
N HIS A 86 10.74 9.81 4.80
CA HIS A 86 11.75 9.66 5.84
C HIS A 86 11.75 8.25 6.42
N LEU A 87 10.58 7.75 6.83
CA LEU A 87 10.41 6.45 7.48
C LEU A 87 10.94 5.30 6.63
N PHE A 88 10.77 5.35 5.31
CA PHE A 88 11.16 4.24 4.44
C PHE A 88 12.47 4.45 3.70
N PHE A 89 12.86 5.68 3.34
CA PHE A 89 14.00 5.89 2.43
C PHE A 89 15.13 6.74 3.02
N GLN A 90 14.82 7.74 3.86
CA GLN A 90 15.82 8.71 4.34
C GLN A 90 16.27 8.48 5.79
N CYS A 91 15.54 7.71 6.58
CA CYS A 91 15.88 7.44 7.97
C CYS A 91 17.12 6.54 8.04
N SER A 92 18.16 7.00 8.74
CA SER A 92 19.47 6.33 8.84
C SER A 92 19.39 4.86 9.26
N PHE A 93 18.45 4.54 10.15
CA PHE A 93 18.16 3.16 10.56
C PHE A 93 17.64 2.32 9.38
N THR A 94 16.54 2.75 8.76
CA THR A 94 15.91 2.03 7.65
C THR A 94 16.78 1.98 6.40
N SER A 95 17.52 3.05 6.08
CA SER A 95 18.46 3.06 4.98
C SER A 95 19.59 2.03 5.18
N SER A 96 19.98 1.77 6.42
CA SER A 96 20.98 0.74 6.74
C SER A 96 20.40 -0.66 6.61
N LEU A 97 19.14 -0.86 7.03
CA LEU A 97 18.42 -2.11 6.80
C LEU A 97 18.29 -2.41 5.29
N TRP A 98 17.88 -1.42 4.50
CA TRP A 98 17.78 -1.56 3.06
C TRP A 98 19.12 -1.96 2.44
N ARG A 99 20.20 -1.23 2.73
CA ARG A 99 21.55 -1.56 2.24
C ARG A 99 21.92 -3.02 2.51
N HIS A 100 21.60 -3.53 3.70
CA HIS A 100 21.85 -4.92 4.05
C HIS A 100 21.01 -5.88 3.18
N LEU A 101 19.69 -5.70 3.14
CA LEU A 101 18.78 -6.57 2.38
C LEU A 101 19.09 -6.61 0.88
N ILE A 102 19.42 -5.47 0.30
CA ILE A 102 19.75 -5.36 -1.13
C ILE A 102 21.02 -6.12 -1.44
N THR A 103 22.03 -5.99 -0.57
CA THR A 103 23.30 -6.71 -0.70
C THR A 103 23.05 -8.21 -0.63
N ASP A 104 22.26 -8.66 0.33
CA ASP A 104 21.94 -10.08 0.51
C ASP A 104 21.12 -10.65 -0.66
N CYS A 105 20.25 -9.83 -1.26
CA CYS A 105 19.45 -10.21 -2.42
C CYS A 105 20.15 -10.00 -3.78
N GLY A 106 21.39 -9.48 -3.80
CA GLY A 106 22.12 -9.18 -5.04
C GLY A 106 21.40 -8.15 -5.94
N MET A 107 20.60 -7.26 -5.35
CA MET A 107 19.88 -6.22 -6.07
C MET A 107 20.70 -4.93 -6.14
N ASN A 108 20.34 -4.02 -7.06
CA ASN A 108 20.89 -2.67 -7.08
C ASN A 108 19.86 -1.70 -6.50
N TRP A 109 20.23 -0.91 -5.48
CA TRP A 109 19.33 0.08 -4.90
C TRP A 109 19.14 1.25 -5.87
N LEU A 110 17.90 1.47 -6.29
CA LEU A 110 17.50 2.77 -6.82
C LEU A 110 17.00 3.57 -5.63
N MET A 111 17.81 4.53 -5.18
CA MET A 111 17.39 5.46 -4.13
C MET A 111 16.18 6.23 -4.66
N GLY A 112 15.00 5.93 -4.14
CA GLY A 112 13.73 6.46 -4.64
C GLY A 112 12.92 7.12 -3.54
N ASP A 113 12.10 8.08 -3.95
CA ASP A 113 10.89 8.49 -3.27
C ASP A 113 9.70 7.59 -3.69
N TRP A 114 8.51 7.87 -3.16
CA TRP A 114 7.28 7.10 -3.40
C TRP A 114 6.75 7.24 -4.83
#